data_AF-A0AAV6TVK2-F1
#
_entry.id   AF-A0AAV6TVK2-F1
#
_cell.length_a   1.000
_cell.length_b   1.000
_cell.length_c   1.000
_cell.angle_alpha   90.00
_cell.angle_beta   90.00
_cell.angle_gamma   90.00
#
_symmetry.space_group_name_H-M   'P 1'
#
loop_
_entity.id
_entity.type
_entity.pdbx_description
1 polymer ?
#
loop_
_entity_poly.entity_id
_entity_poly.type
_entity_poly.pdbx_seq_one_letter_code
_entity_poly.pdbx_strand_id
1 'polypeptide(L)'
;MRLPLFMKLASAYTLFLPSNEAVSRLPSNLIDHWRGSSSDLSTALLNHGVQDTVTLNQLKQGGRLMSRANEATIFVNNYNSEVRSTLIF
;
A
#
# COMPACT_ATOMS: atom_id res chain seq x y z
N MET A 1 -39.73 -13.30 9.77
CA MET A 1 -38.48 -13.31 10.57
C MET A 1 -37.33 -12.96 9.63
N ARG A 2 -36.73 -11.76 9.73
CA ARG A 2 -35.61 -11.33 8.89
C ARG A 2 -34.32 -11.82 9.56
N LEU A 3 -33.52 -12.62 8.85
CA LEU A 3 -32.20 -13.06 9.31
C LEU A 3 -31.32 -11.83 9.55
N PRO A 4 -30.59 -11.73 10.68
CA PRO A 4 -29.69 -10.61 10.91
C PRO A 4 -28.58 -10.64 9.87
N LEU A 5 -28.36 -9.47 9.24
CA LEU A 5 -27.25 -9.15 8.38
C LEU A 5 -25.96 -9.61 9.07
N PHE A 6 -25.19 -10.49 8.42
CA PHE A 6 -23.86 -10.86 8.88
C PHE A 6 -23.11 -9.60 9.30
N MET A 7 -22.79 -9.50 10.59
CA MET A 7 -21.80 -8.56 11.08
C MET A 7 -20.58 -8.66 10.17
N LYS A 8 -20.19 -7.56 9.52
CA LYS A 8 -18.90 -7.43 8.86
C LYS A 8 -17.82 -7.43 9.96
N LEU A 9 -17.56 -8.60 10.54
CA LEU A 9 -16.53 -8.85 11.53
C LEU A 9 -15.18 -8.78 10.79
N ALA A 10 -14.44 -7.70 11.05
CA ALA A 10 -13.20 -7.28 10.38
C ALA A 10 -13.38 -6.82 8.92
N SER A 11 -13.23 -5.50 8.70
CA SER A 11 -12.85 -5.00 7.38
C SER A 11 -11.42 -5.44 7.12
N ALA A 12 -11.17 -6.17 6.03
CA ALA A 12 -9.81 -6.51 5.63
C ALA A 12 -8.97 -5.25 5.41
N TYR A 13 -7.66 -5.37 5.64
CA TYR A 13 -6.72 -4.29 5.46
C TYR A 13 -5.41 -4.83 4.88
N THR A 14 -4.88 -4.15 3.88
CA THR A 14 -3.57 -4.44 3.31
C THR A 14 -2.66 -3.25 3.52
N LEU A 15 -1.45 -3.49 4.04
CA LEU A 15 -0.48 -2.45 4.35
C LEU A 15 0.81 -2.67 3.58
N PHE A 16 1.21 -1.68 2.79
CA PHE A 16 2.47 -1.65 2.05
C PHE A 16 3.54 -0.99 2.93
N LEU A 17 4.05 -1.75 3.90
CA LEU A 17 5.06 -1.23 4.82
C LEU A 17 6.38 -0.95 4.11
N PRO A 18 6.93 0.29 4.24
CA PRO A 18 8.31 0.54 3.83
C PRO A 18 9.28 -0.26 4.71
N SER A 19 10.39 -0.72 4.12
CA SER A 19 11.47 -1.37 4.88
C SER A 19 12.25 -0.35 5.72
N ASN A 20 13.07 -0.83 6.66
CA ASN A 20 13.94 0.02 7.47
C ASN A 20 14.89 0.85 6.59
N GLU A 21 15.40 0.29 5.49
CA GLU A 21 16.29 0.97 4.54
C GLU A 21 15.56 2.06 3.75
N ALA A 22 14.26 1.91 3.47
CA ALA A 22 13.47 2.96 2.85
C ALA A 22 13.21 4.12 3.82
N VAL A 23 12.91 3.80 5.09
CA VAL A 23 12.71 4.80 6.15
C VAL A 23 14.00 5.57 6.45
N SER A 24 15.16 4.91 6.47
CA SER A 24 16.45 5.58 6.74
C SER A 24 16.90 6.55 5.64
N ARG A 25 16.33 6.44 4.43
CA ARG A 25 16.58 7.34 3.30
C ARG A 25 15.69 8.59 3.31
N LEU A 26 14.77 8.70 4.27
CA LEU A 26 13.90 9.86 4.34
C LEU A 26 14.71 11.12 4.69
N PRO A 27 14.40 12.28 4.05
CA PRO A 27 15.02 13.55 4.41
C PRO A 27 14.78 13.90 5.89
N SER A 28 15.81 14.36 6.60
CA SER A 28 15.71 14.68 8.02
C SER A 28 14.65 15.74 8.33
N ASN A 29 14.49 16.74 7.45
CA ASN A 29 13.47 17.78 7.59
C ASN A 29 12.04 17.22 7.56
N LEU A 30 11.80 16.12 6.82
CA LEU A 30 10.50 15.46 6.82
C LEU A 30 10.24 14.72 8.13
N ILE A 31 11.27 14.08 8.68
CA ILE A 31 11.18 13.41 9.99
C ILE A 31 10.91 14.42 11.11
N ASP A 32 11.61 15.56 11.08
CA ASP A 32 11.41 16.63 12.05
C ASP A 32 10.01 17.26 11.94
N HIS A 33 9.51 17.46 10.71
CA HIS A 33 8.13 17.89 10.46
C HIS A 33 7.10 16.94 11.11
N TRP A 34 7.25 15.63 10.89
CA TRP A 34 6.34 14.62 11.45
C TRP A 34 6.42 14.50 12.98
N ARG A 35 7.58 14.78 13.60
CA ARG A 35 7.69 14.84 15.07
C ARG A 35 6.86 16.00 15.67
N GLY A 36 6.68 17.08 14.92
CA GLY A 36 5.84 18.21 15.31
C GLY A 36 4.36 18.08 14.94
N SER A 37 4.02 17.18 14.01
CA SER A 37 2.67 17.04 13.43
C SER A 37 2.25 15.56 13.32
N SER A 38 1.56 15.07 14.37
CA SER A 38 1.04 13.70 14.41
C SER A 38 -0.03 13.43 13.34
N SER A 39 -0.79 14.45 12.92
CA SER A 39 -1.78 14.32 11.85
C SER A 39 -1.13 14.04 10.49
N ASP A 40 -0.04 14.73 10.16
CA ASP A 40 0.63 14.55 8.87
C ASP A 40 1.36 13.20 8.79
N LEU A 41 1.93 12.75 9.92
CA LEU A 41 2.48 11.41 10.03
C LEU A 41 1.39 10.35 9.84
N SER A 42 0.23 10.53 10.48
CA SER A 42 -0.91 9.63 10.32
C SER A 42 -1.39 9.57 8.88
N THR A 43 -1.54 10.72 8.21
CA THR A 43 -1.88 10.76 6.78
C THR A 43 -0.83 10.08 5.92
N ALA A 44 0.46 10.28 6.20
CA ALA A 44 1.55 9.59 5.49
C ALA A 44 1.44 8.06 5.65
N LEU A 45 1.20 7.55 6.85
CA LEU A 45 1.03 6.11 7.10
C LEU A 45 -0.22 5.54 6.44
N LEU A 46 -1.35 6.28 6.48
CA LEU A 46 -2.60 5.88 5.84
C LEU A 46 -2.48 5.84 4.31
N ASN A 47 -1.54 6.59 3.72
CA ASN A 47 -1.23 6.49 2.29
C ASN A 47 -0.63 5.13 1.87
N HIS A 48 -0.09 4.37 2.81
CA HIS A 48 0.44 3.03 2.57
C HIS A 48 -0.61 1.91 2.74
N GLY A 49 -1.84 2.23 3.12
CA GLY A 49 -2.85 1.24 3.45
C GLY A 49 -4.07 1.25 2.55
N VAL A 50 -4.65 0.07 2.31
CA VAL A 50 -5.88 -0.15 1.55
C VAL A 50 -6.88 -0.86 2.45
N GLN A 51 -8.12 -0.37 2.50
CA GLN A 51 -9.20 -0.99 3.27
C GLN A 51 -9.84 -2.17 2.53
N ASP A 52 -9.01 -3.10 2.09
CA ASP A 52 -9.41 -4.36 1.44
C ASP A 52 -8.27 -5.40 1.54
N THR A 53 -8.55 -6.65 1.20
CA THR A 53 -7.52 -7.66 0.93
C THR A 53 -7.01 -7.50 -0.49
N VAL A 54 -5.74 -7.15 -0.64
CA VAL A 54 -5.06 -7.09 -1.93
C VAL A 54 -4.08 -8.26 -2.04
N THR A 55 -4.37 -9.16 -2.97
CA THR A 55 -3.59 -10.38 -3.21
C THR A 55 -2.45 -10.13 -4.20
N LEU A 56 -1.43 -10.99 -4.20
CA LEU A 56 -0.35 -10.94 -5.19
C LEU A 56 -0.87 -11.10 -6.63
N ASN A 57 -1.92 -11.87 -6.86
CA ASN A 57 -2.52 -12.01 -8.19
C ASN A 57 -3.15 -10.70 -8.69
N GLN A 58 -3.81 -9.95 -7.80
CA GLN A 58 -4.32 -8.61 -8.13
C GLN A 58 -3.17 -7.64 -8.39
N LEU A 59 -2.10 -7.67 -7.58
CA LEU A 59 -0.93 -6.81 -7.82
C LEU A 59 -0.25 -7.10 -9.17
N LYS A 60 -0.19 -8.37 -9.57
CA LYS A 60 0.36 -8.78 -10.88
C LYS A 60 -0.46 -8.28 -12.06
N GLN A 61 -1.76 -8.03 -11.89
CA GLN A 61 -2.58 -7.44 -12.94
C GLN A 61 -2.28 -5.95 -13.14
N GLY A 62 -1.61 -5.30 -12.17
CA GLY A 62 -1.34 -3.87 -12.17
C GLY A 62 -2.62 -3.06 -11.92
N GLY A 63 -2.54 -1.74 -12.16
CA GLY A 63 -3.67 -0.83 -12.09
C GLY A 63 -3.60 0.16 -10.92
N ARG A 64 -4.75 0.41 -10.29
CA ARG A 64 -4.92 1.46 -9.28
C ARG A 64 -5.66 0.91 -8.06
N LEU A 65 -5.17 1.25 -6.87
CA LEU A 65 -5.82 0.97 -5.59
C LEU A 65 -6.14 2.30 -4.90
N MET A 66 -7.21 2.33 -4.10
CA MET A 66 -7.54 3.49 -3.28
C MET A 66 -6.85 3.36 -1.91
N SER A 67 -6.01 4.34 -1.59
CA SER A 67 -5.40 4.49 -0.28
C SER A 67 -6.43 4.89 0.77
N ARG A 68 -6.12 4.63 2.04
CA ARG A 68 -6.97 5.03 3.17
C ARG A 68 -6.89 6.53 3.48
N ALA A 69 -5.78 7.18 3.14
CA ALA A 69 -5.61 8.62 3.32
C ALA A 69 -6.26 9.38 2.17
N ASN A 70 -7.31 10.14 2.48
CA ASN A 70 -7.96 11.09 1.57
C ASN A 70 -8.23 10.54 0.15
N GLU A 71 -8.48 9.22 0.04
CA GLU A 71 -8.74 8.52 -1.22
C GLU A 71 -7.64 8.70 -2.28
N ALA A 72 -6.40 8.92 -1.85
CA ALA A 72 -5.25 8.98 -2.76
C ALA A 72 -5.14 7.68 -3.58
N THR A 73 -4.58 7.77 -4.79
CA THR A 73 -4.37 6.58 -5.63
C THR A 73 -3.00 5.97 -5.37
N ILE A 74 -2.95 4.67 -5.09
CA ILE A 74 -1.74 3.86 -5.20
C ILE A 74 -1.70 3.26 -6.60
N PHE A 75 -0.65 3.57 -7.36
CA PHE A 75 -0.42 3.01 -8.69
C PHE A 75 0.38 1.72 -8.58
N VAL A 76 -0.12 0.64 -9.18
CA VAL A 76 0.51 -0.68 -9.17
C VAL A 76 0.98 -0.99 -10.59
N ASN A 77 2.29 -1.10 -10.76
CA ASN A 77 2.91 -1.49 -12.03
C ASN A 77 3.54 -2.88 -11.87
N ASN A 78 3.25 -3.77 -12.81
CA ASN A 78 3.93 -5.05 -12.92
C ASN A 78 4.81 -5.04 -14.17
N TYR A 79 6.12 -5.20 -13.99
CA TYR A 79 7.08 -5.33 -15.07
C TYR A 79 7.41 -6.81 -15.20
N ASN A 80 6.85 -7.49 -16.20
CA ASN A 80 7.12 -8.90 -16.44
C ASN A 80 8.62 -9.08 -16.72
N SER A 81 9.36 -9.71 -15.81
CA SER A 81 10.79 -10.00 -15.96
C SER A 81 11.02 -11.35 -16.66
N GLU A 82 10.25 -11.66 -17.70
CA GLU A 82 10.68 -12.64 -18.70
C GLU A 82 11.81 -12.03 -19.54
N VAL A 83 12.97 -11.84 -18.90
CA VAL A 83 14.23 -11.81 -19.62
C VAL A 83 14.37 -13.22 -20.19
N ARG A 84 13.98 -13.40 -21.46
CA ARG A 84 14.36 -14.58 -22.22
C ARG A 84 15.88 -14.60 -22.24
N SER A 85 16.49 -15.38 -21.36
CA SER A 85 17.85 -15.85 -21.51
C SER A 85 17.89 -16.71 -22.77
N THR A 86 17.93 -16.07 -23.94
CA THR A 86 18.32 -16.75 -25.17
C THR A 86 19.79 -17.08 -24.99
N LEU A 87 20.09 -18.31 -24.55
CA LEU A 87 21.40 -18.90 -24.78
C LEU A 87 21.57 -18.97 -26.29
N ILE A 88 22.40 -18.07 -26.82
CA ILE A 88 22.98 -18.24 -28.13
C ILE A 88 24.13 -19.24 -27.90
N PHE A 89 23.92 -20.49 -28.29
CA PHE A 89 25.00 -21.45 -28.49
C PHE A 89 25.66 -21.20 -29.84
#